data_AF-A0A344TPQ3-F1
#
_entry.id   AF-A0A344TPQ3-F1
#
_cell.length_a   1.000
_cell.length_b   1.000
_cell.length_c   1.000
_cell.angle_alpha   90.00
_cell.angle_beta   90.00
_cell.angle_gamma   90.00
#
_symmetry.space_group_name_H-M   'P 1'
#
loop_
_entity.id
_entity.type
_entity.pdbx_description
1 polymer ?
#
loop_
_entity_poly.entity_id
_entity_poly.type
_entity_poly.pdbx_seq_one_letter_code
_entity_poly.pdbx_strand_id
1 'polypeptide(L)'
;MKKILVFSLLLVSTMLYKAFSQGLATLNDPIIAASASNNIRYPIGAIRNSVYGRIYASFDIDSAGYVRNINVIYPIMNKKSMGILGFEHEIKTGLSKTPRLRNRNQGKYILPIAFVYNNIYYNSNDYPTNKLPKEYYSREYQILNEVQITARSDQHRSIRQYSNIPPPSRQIVDY
;
A
#
# COMPACT_ATOMS: atom_id res chain seq x y z
N MET A 1 15.85 -70.47 -26.62
CA MET A 1 15.37 -69.27 -27.36
C MET A 1 14.16 -68.77 -26.58
N LYS A 2 13.96 -67.52 -26.14
CA LYS A 2 14.57 -66.20 -26.35
C LYS A 2 14.16 -65.35 -25.12
N LYS A 3 15.12 -64.58 -24.59
CA LYS A 3 15.03 -63.22 -24.04
C LYS A 3 14.12 -62.91 -22.83
N ILE A 4 14.82 -62.65 -21.73
CA ILE A 4 14.65 -61.63 -20.67
C ILE A 4 13.71 -60.47 -21.01
N LEU A 5 12.86 -60.10 -20.05
CA LEU A 5 12.61 -58.68 -19.74
C LEU A 5 12.40 -58.48 -18.23
N VAL A 6 13.44 -57.96 -17.57
CA VAL A 6 13.37 -57.44 -16.20
C VAL A 6 12.79 -56.04 -16.30
N PHE A 7 11.64 -55.79 -15.67
CA PHE A 7 11.09 -54.44 -15.56
C PHE A 7 11.39 -53.91 -14.16
N SER A 8 12.52 -53.21 -14.02
CA SER A 8 12.86 -52.46 -12.81
C SER A 8 11.98 -51.22 -12.72
N LEU A 9 10.94 -51.26 -11.90
CA LEU A 9 10.17 -50.06 -11.56
C LEU A 9 10.90 -49.33 -10.41
N LEU A 10 11.83 -48.46 -10.82
CA LEU A 10 12.39 -47.39 -9.99
C LEU A 10 11.23 -46.46 -9.59
N LEU A 11 10.66 -46.67 -8.39
CA LEU A 11 9.76 -45.69 -7.79
C LEU A 11 10.62 -44.54 -7.25
N VAL A 12 11.02 -43.67 -8.16
CA VAL A 12 11.74 -42.43 -7.87
C VAL A 12 10.87 -41.58 -6.95
N SER A 13 11.38 -41.34 -5.75
CA SER A 13 10.82 -40.42 -4.76
C SER A 13 10.88 -38.99 -5.29
N THR A 14 9.89 -38.58 -6.07
CA THR A 14 9.70 -37.18 -6.47
C THR A 14 8.26 -36.76 -6.21
N MET A 15 7.87 -36.79 -4.93
CA MET A 15 6.72 -36.05 -4.40
C MET A 15 7.15 -35.16 -3.22
N LEU A 16 8.39 -34.70 -3.25
CA LEU A 16 8.80 -33.43 -2.63
C LEU A 16 9.05 -32.48 -3.79
N TYR A 17 8.83 -31.18 -3.60
CA TYR A 17 8.85 -30.14 -4.63
C TYR A 17 7.59 -30.01 -5.50
N LYS A 18 6.39 -30.20 -4.93
CA LYS A 18 5.34 -29.22 -5.28
C LYS A 18 5.76 -27.90 -4.65
N ALA A 19 6.41 -27.11 -5.49
CA ALA A 19 6.90 -25.77 -5.24
C ALA A 19 5.99 -25.02 -4.28
N PHE A 20 6.55 -24.70 -3.12
CA PHE A 20 6.07 -23.66 -2.23
C PHE A 20 6.23 -22.32 -2.95
N SER A 21 5.35 -22.06 -3.91
CA SER A 21 5.02 -20.70 -4.31
C SER A 21 3.98 -20.22 -3.32
N GLN A 22 4.42 -19.88 -2.11
CA GLN A 22 3.67 -18.92 -1.32
C GLN A 22 3.76 -17.61 -2.10
N GLY A 23 2.78 -17.37 -2.98
CA GLY A 23 2.35 -16.00 -3.20
C GLY A 23 2.10 -15.42 -1.81
N LEU A 24 2.82 -14.36 -1.46
CA LEU A 24 2.65 -13.63 -0.20
C LEU A 24 1.15 -13.46 0.04
N ALA A 25 0.60 -14.26 0.96
CA ALA A 25 -0.80 -14.16 1.31
C ALA A 25 -0.97 -12.78 1.92
N THR A 26 -1.74 -11.93 1.24
CA THR A 26 -2.05 -10.61 1.79
C THR A 26 -2.84 -10.82 3.09
N LEU A 27 -2.36 -10.21 4.18
CA LEU A 27 -3.01 -10.38 5.48
C LEU A 27 -4.18 -9.39 5.58
N ASN A 28 -5.38 -9.92 5.81
CA ASN A 28 -6.57 -9.13 6.11
C ASN A 28 -6.59 -8.85 7.62
N ASP A 29 -5.95 -7.79 8.10
CA ASP A 29 -6.19 -7.30 9.47
C ASP A 29 -7.28 -6.22 9.45
N PRO A 30 -8.53 -6.55 9.87
CA PRO A 30 -9.65 -5.61 9.79
C PRO A 30 -9.46 -4.40 10.71
N ILE A 31 -8.69 -4.51 11.79
CA ILE A 31 -8.49 -3.41 12.73
C ILE A 31 -7.52 -2.39 12.14
N ILE A 32 -6.42 -2.85 11.55
CA ILE A 32 -5.45 -1.96 10.89
C ILE A 32 -6.11 -1.28 9.68
N ALA A 33 -6.82 -2.05 8.86
CA ALA A 33 -7.52 -1.51 7.68
C ALA A 33 -8.60 -0.49 8.08
N ALA A 34 -9.39 -0.77 9.12
CA ALA A 34 -10.40 0.16 9.62
C ALA A 34 -9.76 1.41 10.23
N SER A 35 -8.68 1.25 11.02
CA SER A 35 -7.94 2.39 11.59
C SER A 35 -7.41 3.30 10.49
N ALA A 36 -6.72 2.73 9.49
CA ALA A 36 -6.18 3.47 8.37
C ALA A 36 -7.29 4.22 7.60
N SER A 37 -8.39 3.54 7.27
CA SER A 37 -9.53 4.12 6.55
C SER A 37 -10.19 5.28 7.31
N ASN A 38 -10.27 5.19 8.64
CA ASN A 38 -10.92 6.20 9.49
C ASN A 38 -10.01 7.39 9.84
N ASN A 39 -8.71 7.14 9.96
CA ASN A 39 -7.77 8.10 10.54
C ASN A 39 -6.87 8.79 9.50
N ILE A 40 -6.56 8.14 8.38
CA ILE A 40 -5.77 8.74 7.30
C ILE A 40 -6.69 9.63 6.46
N ARG A 41 -6.32 10.90 6.29
CA ARG A 41 -7.06 11.83 5.44
C ARG A 41 -6.36 12.01 4.11
N TYR A 42 -7.14 12.37 3.10
CA TYR A 42 -6.57 12.79 1.84
C TYR A 42 -5.89 14.16 2.04
N PRO A 43 -4.59 14.31 1.78
CA PRO A 43 -3.89 15.56 2.07
C PRO A 43 -4.43 16.75 1.28
N ILE A 44 -4.58 17.89 1.95
CA ILE A 44 -5.03 19.14 1.32
C ILE A 44 -4.09 19.56 0.18
N GLY A 45 -2.78 19.40 0.37
CA GLY A 45 -1.77 19.67 -0.65
C GLY A 45 -1.99 18.85 -1.92
N ALA A 46 -2.24 17.55 -1.77
CA ALA A 46 -2.56 16.66 -2.88
C ALA A 46 -3.89 17.02 -3.58
N ILE A 47 -4.94 17.40 -2.83
CA ILE A 47 -6.23 17.84 -3.39
C ILE A 47 -6.07 19.09 -4.26
N ARG A 48 -5.32 20.09 -3.77
CA ARG A 48 -5.05 21.35 -4.50
C ARG A 48 -4.35 21.08 -5.82
N ASN A 49 -3.40 20.14 -5.81
CA ASN A 49 -2.57 19.79 -6.96
C ASN A 49 -3.15 18.66 -7.84
N SER A 50 -4.36 18.18 -7.55
CA SER A 50 -5.01 17.04 -8.23
C SER A 50 -4.12 15.79 -8.30
N VAL A 51 -3.35 15.52 -7.23
CA VAL A 51 -2.41 14.39 -7.20
C VAL A 51 -3.06 13.18 -6.54
N TYR A 52 -3.01 12.05 -7.22
CA TYR A 52 -3.46 10.73 -6.75
C TYR A 52 -2.31 9.72 -6.77
N GLY A 53 -2.48 8.56 -6.13
CA GLY A 53 -1.38 7.63 -6.03
C GLY A 53 -1.57 6.49 -5.05
N ARG A 54 -0.88 5.38 -5.28
CA ARG A 54 -0.74 4.32 -4.28
C ARG A 54 0.53 4.58 -3.50
N ILE A 55 0.43 4.70 -2.18
CA ILE A 55 1.57 4.92 -1.30
C ILE A 55 1.70 3.71 -0.40
N TYR A 56 2.93 3.24 -0.24
CA TYR A 56 3.25 2.09 0.58
C TYR A 56 3.94 2.58 1.83
N ALA A 57 3.33 2.28 2.97
CA ALA A 57 3.87 2.59 4.28
C ALA A 57 4.37 1.32 4.95
N SER A 58 5.58 1.33 5.47
CA SER A 58 6.06 0.31 6.39
C SER A 58 5.86 0.74 7.84
N PHE A 59 5.68 -0.23 8.72
CA PHE A 59 5.64 -0.04 10.17
C PHE A 59 5.87 -1.38 10.86
N ASP A 60 6.12 -1.36 12.15
CA ASP A 60 6.10 -2.54 13.01
C ASP A 60 5.00 -2.43 14.06
N ILE A 61 4.55 -3.59 14.53
CA ILE A 61 3.73 -3.71 15.73
C ILE A 61 4.65 -4.25 16.81
N ASP A 62 4.84 -3.47 17.87
CA ASP A 62 5.71 -3.84 18.99
C ASP A 62 5.11 -4.97 19.85
N SER A 63 5.89 -5.48 20.81
CA SER A 63 5.45 -6.55 21.72
C SER A 63 4.30 -6.13 22.65
N ALA A 64 4.05 -4.83 22.79
CA ALA A 64 2.91 -4.28 23.52
C ALA A 64 1.67 -4.08 22.62
N GLY A 65 1.79 -4.31 21.32
CA GLY A 65 0.71 -4.22 20.34
C GLY A 65 0.51 -2.84 19.73
N TYR A 66 1.47 -1.92 19.87
CA TYR A 66 1.38 -0.58 19.27
C TYR A 66 2.05 -0.50 17.90
N VAL A 67 1.47 0.28 17.00
CA VAL A 67 2.09 0.62 15.70
C VAL A 67 3.24 1.61 15.92
N ARG A 68 4.43 1.26 15.43
CA ARG A 68 5.69 2.01 15.57
C ARG A 68 6.44 2.08 14.24
N ASN A 69 7.49 2.92 14.22
CA ASN A 69 8.41 3.12 13.10
C ASN A 69 7.71 3.25 11.73
N ILE A 70 6.67 4.09 11.68
CA ILE A 70 5.88 4.32 10.46
C ILE A 70 6.74 5.11 9.46
N ASN A 71 6.95 4.55 8.27
CA ASN A 71 7.72 5.16 7.19
C ASN A 71 6.99 5.03 5.86
N VAL A 72 7.04 6.06 5.01
CA VAL A 72 6.64 5.93 3.61
C VAL A 72 7.84 5.38 2.84
N ILE A 73 7.68 4.23 2.20
CA ILE A 73 8.76 3.51 1.53
C ILE A 73 8.69 3.59 0.01
N TYR A 74 7.49 3.84 -0.55
CA TYR A 74 7.29 3.96 -1.99
C TYR A 74 6.00 4.73 -2.32
N PRO A 75 5.97 5.55 -3.39
CA PRO A 75 7.11 5.95 -4.21
C PRO A 75 8.10 6.82 -3.43
N ILE A 76 9.36 6.83 -3.85
CA ILE A 76 10.38 7.71 -3.29
C ILE A 76 10.17 9.09 -3.87
N MET A 77 10.14 10.08 -2.98
CA MET A 77 9.92 11.46 -3.37
C MET A 77 10.93 12.37 -2.72
N ASN A 78 11.31 13.42 -3.43
CA ASN A 78 12.12 14.46 -2.83
C ASN A 78 11.36 15.15 -1.68
N LYS A 79 12.12 15.63 -0.68
CA LYS A 79 11.58 16.21 0.56
C LYS A 79 10.64 17.39 0.32
N LYS A 80 10.88 18.19 -0.72
CA LYS A 80 10.05 19.36 -1.08
C LYS A 80 8.67 18.90 -1.57
N SER A 81 8.62 17.98 -2.52
CA SER A 81 7.37 17.40 -3.04
C SER A 81 6.58 16.70 -1.94
N MET A 82 7.27 15.95 -1.06
CA MET A 82 6.65 15.34 0.11
C MET A 82 5.97 16.35 1.02
N GLY A 83 6.67 17.43 1.36
CA GLY A 83 6.13 18.49 2.21
C GLY A 83 4.94 19.22 1.57
N ILE A 84 4.99 19.48 0.26
CA ILE A 84 3.91 20.16 -0.46
C ILE A 84 2.66 19.27 -0.55
N LEU A 85 2.83 17.99 -0.85
CA LEU A 85 1.70 17.08 -1.05
C LEU A 85 1.08 16.62 0.27
N GLY A 86 1.89 16.34 1.29
CA GLY A 86 1.42 16.04 2.65
C GLY A 86 1.04 14.59 2.94
N PHE A 87 1.25 13.66 2.00
CA PHE A 87 0.87 12.25 2.16
C PHE A 87 1.50 11.58 3.38
N GLU A 88 2.81 11.73 3.58
CA GLU A 88 3.50 11.12 4.71
C GLU A 88 2.98 11.62 6.06
N HIS A 89 2.63 12.90 6.14
CA HIS A 89 2.07 13.48 7.36
C HIS A 89 0.74 12.82 7.72
N GLU A 90 -0.18 12.69 6.76
CA GLU A 90 -1.49 12.06 6.97
C GLU A 90 -1.38 10.57 7.30
N ILE A 91 -0.45 9.86 6.64
CA ILE A 91 -0.21 8.44 6.90
C ILE A 91 0.35 8.23 8.30
N LYS A 92 1.40 8.97 8.68
CA LYS A 92 2.03 8.86 10.01
C LYS A 92 1.03 9.21 11.12
N THR A 93 0.27 10.28 10.94
CA THR A 93 -0.73 10.74 11.92
C THR A 93 -1.94 9.80 11.99
N GLY A 94 -2.34 9.21 10.86
CA GLY A 94 -3.46 8.28 10.82
C GLY A 94 -3.12 6.94 11.45
N LEU A 95 -1.98 6.36 11.08
CA LEU A 95 -1.54 5.06 11.61
C LEU A 95 -1.13 5.12 13.08
N SER A 96 -0.62 6.25 13.59
CA SER A 96 -0.30 6.41 15.01
C SER A 96 -1.53 6.39 15.93
N LYS A 97 -2.73 6.61 15.38
CA LYS A 97 -4.02 6.51 16.09
C LYS A 97 -4.59 5.09 16.10
N THR A 98 -3.86 4.10 15.58
CA THR A 98 -4.30 2.71 15.60
C THR A 98 -4.43 2.24 17.05
N PRO A 99 -5.58 1.67 17.44
CA PRO A 99 -5.75 1.16 18.79
C PRO A 99 -4.75 0.03 19.05
N ARG A 100 -4.47 -0.20 20.33
CA ARG A 100 -3.60 -1.29 20.75
C ARG A 100 -4.11 -2.62 20.19
N LEU A 101 -3.24 -3.32 19.48
CA LEU A 101 -3.49 -4.62 18.86
C LEU A 101 -3.12 -5.76 19.82
N ARG A 102 -3.47 -6.98 19.45
CA ARG A 102 -3.11 -8.17 20.24
C ARG A 102 -1.64 -8.53 19.98
N ASN A 103 -0.97 -9.12 20.95
CA ASN A 103 0.45 -9.51 20.80
C ASN A 103 0.70 -10.47 19.61
N ARG A 104 -0.30 -11.27 19.21
CA ARG A 104 -0.22 -12.12 18.00
C ARG A 104 -0.03 -11.34 16.69
N ASN A 105 -0.29 -10.03 16.71
CA ASN A 105 -0.10 -9.12 15.58
C ASN A 105 1.31 -8.50 15.58
N GLN A 106 2.21 -8.90 16.49
CA GLN A 106 3.59 -8.42 16.47
C GLN A 106 4.27 -8.82 15.15
N GLY A 107 4.97 -7.88 14.53
CA GLY A 107 5.64 -8.11 13.25
C GLY A 107 5.91 -6.83 12.48
N LYS A 108 6.49 -6.98 11.28
CA LYS A 108 6.70 -5.86 10.35
C LYS A 108 5.72 -5.97 9.19
N TYR A 109 5.16 -4.82 8.80
CA TYR A 109 4.07 -4.75 7.83
C TYR A 109 4.35 -3.72 6.74
N ILE A 110 3.79 -3.97 5.57
CA ILE A 110 3.64 -2.98 4.50
C ILE A 110 2.14 -2.82 4.23
N LEU A 111 1.65 -1.59 4.30
CA LEU A 111 0.27 -1.24 3.95
C LEU A 111 0.25 -0.47 2.64
N PRO A 112 -0.35 -1.03 1.57
CA PRO A 112 -0.72 -0.27 0.38
C PRO A 112 -1.89 0.66 0.67
N ILE A 113 -1.76 1.93 0.31
CA ILE A 113 -2.76 2.97 0.54
C ILE A 113 -3.06 3.65 -0.80
N ALA A 114 -4.20 3.35 -1.39
CA ALA A 114 -4.66 3.97 -2.63
C ALA A 114 -5.37 5.29 -2.36
N PHE A 115 -4.71 6.40 -2.67
CA PHE A 115 -5.34 7.72 -2.77
C PHE A 115 -5.98 7.85 -4.15
N VAL A 116 -7.32 7.80 -4.18
CA VAL A 116 -8.15 7.89 -5.38
C VAL A 116 -8.74 9.29 -5.49
N TYR A 117 -8.63 9.90 -6.67
CA TYR A 117 -9.07 11.27 -6.89
C TYR A 117 -10.21 11.32 -7.89
N ASN A 118 -11.34 11.87 -7.47
CA ASN A 118 -12.46 12.17 -8.38
C ASN A 118 -12.33 13.63 -8.84
N ASN A 119 -11.96 13.82 -10.10
CA ASN A 119 -11.90 15.13 -10.71
C ASN A 119 -13.23 15.46 -11.40
N ILE A 120 -14.18 15.95 -10.61
CA ILE A 120 -15.54 16.29 -11.04
C ILE A 120 -15.53 17.26 -12.22
N TYR A 121 -14.58 18.20 -12.28
CA TYR A 121 -14.48 19.18 -13.36
C TYR A 121 -14.23 18.51 -14.73
N TYR A 122 -13.42 17.45 -14.77
CA TYR A 122 -13.12 16.70 -15.99
C TYR A 122 -13.92 15.40 -16.10
N ASN A 123 -14.87 15.15 -15.19
CA ASN A 123 -15.64 13.92 -15.10
C ASN A 123 -14.76 12.66 -15.06
N SER A 124 -13.65 12.68 -14.31
CA SER A 124 -12.71 11.56 -14.19
C SER A 124 -12.66 10.98 -12.78
N ASN A 125 -12.52 9.66 -12.69
CA ASN A 125 -12.18 8.95 -11.45
C ASN A 125 -10.80 8.31 -11.62
N ASP A 126 -9.81 8.87 -10.94
CA ASP A 126 -8.41 8.53 -11.13
C ASP A 126 -7.93 7.54 -10.07
N TYR A 127 -7.65 6.31 -10.52
CA TYR A 127 -7.18 5.20 -9.69
C TYR A 127 -5.68 4.97 -9.89
N PRO A 128 -4.93 4.69 -8.81
CA PRO A 128 -3.50 4.50 -8.94
C PRO A 128 -3.13 3.16 -9.58
N THR A 129 -2.18 3.23 -10.49
CA THR A 129 -1.62 2.09 -11.24
C THR A 129 -0.22 1.70 -10.76
N ASN A 130 0.47 2.58 -10.01
CA ASN A 130 1.82 2.31 -9.53
C ASN A 130 1.85 1.12 -8.56
N LYS A 131 2.88 0.29 -8.69
CA LYS A 131 3.07 -0.95 -7.92
C LYS A 131 4.36 -0.86 -7.13
N LEU A 132 4.39 -1.50 -5.97
CA LEU A 132 5.61 -1.64 -5.19
C LEU A 132 6.64 -2.41 -6.04
N PRO A 133 7.87 -1.91 -6.18
CA PRO A 133 8.93 -2.62 -6.87
C PRO A 133 9.32 -3.93 -6.15
N LYS A 134 9.81 -4.93 -6.90
CA LYS A 134 10.05 -6.30 -6.39
C LYS A 134 11.09 -6.36 -5.27
N GLU A 135 12.00 -5.40 -5.22
CA GLU A 135 13.06 -5.26 -4.23
C GLU A 135 12.55 -5.01 -2.80
N TYR A 136 11.33 -4.50 -2.64
CA TYR A 136 10.74 -4.27 -1.32
C TYR A 136 10.05 -5.52 -0.74
N TYR A 137 9.88 -6.58 -1.54
CA TYR A 137 9.25 -7.83 -1.11
C TYR A 137 10.26 -8.69 -0.33
N SER A 138 10.64 -8.23 0.86
CA SER A 138 11.45 -9.00 1.81
C SER A 138 10.58 -9.98 2.61
N ARG A 139 11.14 -11.14 2.98
CA ARG A 139 10.49 -12.13 3.87
C ARG A 139 10.20 -11.59 5.27
N GLU A 140 10.80 -10.45 5.64
CA GLU A 140 10.58 -9.81 6.94
C GLU A 140 9.23 -9.09 7.04
N TYR A 141 8.66 -8.65 5.91
CA TYR A 141 7.45 -7.84 5.89
C TYR A 141 6.24 -8.67 5.44
N GLN A 142 5.15 -8.54 6.20
CA GLN A 142 3.84 -9.01 5.79
C GLN A 142 3.12 -7.89 5.03
N ILE A 143 2.67 -8.15 3.80
CA ILE A 143 1.94 -7.18 3.01
C ILE A 143 0.45 -7.28 3.37
N LEU A 144 -0.12 -6.16 3.80
CA LEU A 144 -1.54 -6.06 4.12
C LEU A 144 -2.36 -5.79 2.87
N ASN A 145 -3.68 -5.99 2.97
CA ASN A 145 -4.60 -5.52 1.95
C ASN A 145 -4.55 -4.01 1.78
N GLU A 146 -4.79 -3.59 0.54
CA GLU A 146 -4.92 -2.18 0.19
C GLU A 146 -6.08 -1.51 0.93
N VAL A 147 -5.81 -0.29 1.42
CA VAL A 147 -6.83 0.64 1.92
C VAL A 147 -7.02 1.77 0.91
N GLN A 148 -8.28 2.11 0.63
CA GLN A 148 -8.61 3.20 -0.29
C GLN A 148 -9.06 4.46 0.46
N ILE A 149 -8.44 5.60 0.13
CA ILE A 149 -8.79 6.94 0.64
C ILE A 149 -9.19 7.79 -0.56
N THR A 150 -10.39 8.35 -0.56
CA THR A 150 -10.93 9.08 -1.73
C THR A 150 -11.10 10.57 -1.45
N ALA A 151 -10.74 11.41 -2.42
CA ALA A 151 -11.04 12.84 -2.43
C ALA A 151 -11.71 13.27 -3.72
N ARG A 152 -12.25 14.49 -3.71
CA ARG A 152 -12.92 15.09 -4.86
C ARG A 152 -12.37 16.49 -5.15
N SER A 153 -12.38 16.90 -6.40
CA SER A 153 -11.83 18.21 -6.79
C SER A 153 -12.64 19.41 -6.30
N ASP A 154 -13.88 19.20 -5.86
CA ASP A 154 -14.74 20.20 -5.22
C ASP A 154 -14.47 20.38 -3.72
N GLN A 155 -13.68 19.50 -3.10
CA GLN A 155 -13.22 19.67 -1.74
C GLN A 155 -12.25 20.86 -1.69
N HIS A 156 -12.47 21.72 -0.71
CA HIS A 156 -11.67 22.93 -0.53
C HIS A 156 -11.53 23.78 -1.81
N ARG A 157 -12.63 24.10 -2.50
CA ARG A 157 -12.58 25.05 -3.64
C ARG A 157 -12.04 26.42 -3.24
N SER A 158 -12.38 26.89 -2.03
CA SER A 158 -11.99 28.20 -1.51
C SER A 158 -10.47 28.43 -1.41
N ILE A 159 -9.67 27.36 -1.50
CA ILE A 159 -8.21 27.46 -1.39
C ILE A 159 -7.48 27.31 -2.74
N ARG A 160 -8.21 27.33 -3.87
CA ARG A 160 -7.61 27.34 -5.21
C ARG A 160 -7.32 28.77 -5.65
N GLN A 161 -6.16 29.00 -6.26
CA GLN A 161 -5.78 30.32 -6.74
C GLN A 161 -6.42 30.61 -8.13
N TYR A 162 -6.92 31.83 -8.30
CA TYR A 162 -7.29 32.51 -9.54
C TYR A 162 -8.46 32.01 -10.41
N SER A 163 -8.74 30.71 -10.55
CA SER A 163 -9.75 30.24 -11.53
C SER A 163 -10.83 29.32 -10.99
N ASN A 164 -10.74 28.85 -9.73
CA ASN A 164 -11.56 27.76 -9.18
C ASN A 164 -11.53 26.44 -9.99
N ILE A 165 -10.73 26.36 -11.06
CA ILE A 165 -10.58 25.20 -11.92
C ILE A 165 -9.43 24.35 -11.39
N PRO A 166 -9.65 23.06 -11.08
CA PRO A 166 -8.56 22.17 -10.70
C PRO A 166 -7.62 21.91 -11.89
N PRO A 167 -6.31 21.70 -11.65
CA PRO A 167 -5.44 21.17 -12.69
C PRO A 167 -5.90 19.75 -13.10
N PRO A 168 -5.52 19.28 -14.30
CA PRO A 168 -5.64 17.88 -14.65
C PRO A 168 -5.01 16.99 -13.58
N SER A 169 -5.66 15.87 -13.28
CA SER A 169 -5.15 14.94 -12.29
C SER A 169 -3.89 14.25 -12.78
N ARG A 170 -2.97 13.98 -11.85
CA ARG A 170 -1.73 13.27 -12.16
C ARG A 170 -1.41 12.26 -11.08
N GLN A 171 -0.92 11.11 -11.50
CA GLN A 171 -0.41 10.13 -10.56
C GLN A 171 0.92 10.63 -9.98
N ILE A 172 1.13 10.34 -8.71
CA ILE A 172 2.41 10.43 -8.07
C ILE A 172 3.39 9.46 -8.76
N VAL A 173 4.59 9.93 -9.05
CA VAL A 173 5.63 9.15 -9.72
C VAL A 173 6.84 9.10 -8.80
N ASP A 174 7.61 8.03 -8.95
CA ASP A 174 8.94 7.91 -8.35
C ASP A 174 9.88 8.96 -8.96
N TYR A 175 10.80 9.49 -8.16
CA TYR A 175 11.81 10.46 -8.60
C TYR A 175 13.11 9.79 -9.04
#